data_AF-A0AAE6MAZ1-F1
#
_entry.id   AF-A0AAE6MAZ1-F1
#
_cell.length_a   1.000
_cell.length_b   1.000
_cell.length_c   1.000
_cell.angle_alpha   90.00
_cell.angle_beta   90.00
_cell.angle_gamma   90.00
#
_symmetry.space_group_name_H-M   'P 1'
#
loop_
_entity.id
_entity.type
_entity.pdbx_description
1 polymer ?
#
loop_
_entity_poly.entity_id
_entity_poly.type
_entity_poly.pdbx_seq_one_letter_code
_entity_poly.pdbx_strand_id
1 'polypeptide(L)' 'MICPFCANDKTRVVATIKGLENRRFRYCFKCKKTFETNETVLIKERDWQELKEYKEEIKDV' A
#
# COMPACT_ATOMS: atom_id res chain seq x y z
N MET A 1 7.82 -7.15 7.38
CA MET A 1 8.61 -6.20 6.56
C MET A 1 9.83 -5.77 7.34
N ILE A 2 11.01 -6.00 6.77
CA ILE A 2 12.30 -5.61 7.36
C ILE A 2 12.48 -4.10 7.21
N CYS A 3 13.06 -3.44 8.22
CA CYS A 3 13.36 -2.02 8.16
C CYS A 3 14.45 -1.74 7.09
N PRO A 4 14.16 -0.90 6.08
CA PRO A 4 15.10 -0.64 4.99
C PRO A 4 16.35 0.14 5.42
N PHE A 5 16.32 0.74 6.62
CA PHE A 5 17.42 1.58 7.11
C PHE A 5 18.42 0.86 8.03
N CYS A 6 18.00 -0.20 8.72
CA CYS A 6 18.84 -0.84 9.74
C CYS A 6 18.71 -2.36 9.79
N ALA A 7 18.03 -2.94 8.78
CA ALA A 7 17.78 -4.38 8.64
C ALA A 7 17.08 -5.05 9.84
N ASN A 8 16.46 -4.27 10.73
CA ASN A 8 15.68 -4.82 11.84
C ASN A 8 14.41 -5.49 11.30
N ASP A 9 14.18 -6.73 11.69
CA ASP A 9 13.01 -7.53 11.32
C ASP A 9 11.72 -7.09 12.04
N LYS A 10 11.86 -6.53 13.25
CA LYS A 10 10.75 -6.01 14.04
C LYS A 10 10.37 -4.58 13.63
N THR A 11 9.24 -4.46 12.94
CA THR A 11 8.61 -3.18 12.58
C THR A 11 7.11 -3.23 12.89
N ARG A 12 6.52 -2.07 13.24
CA ARG A 12 5.09 -1.95 13.54
C ARG A 12 4.38 -1.13 12.47
N VAL A 13 3.22 -1.59 12.01
CA VAL A 13 2.33 -0.78 11.18
C VAL A 13 1.65 0.27 12.06
N VAL A 14 1.74 1.55 11.69
CA VAL A 14 1.15 2.67 12.43
C VAL A 14 -0.11 3.21 11.76
N ALA A 15 -0.19 3.10 10.43
CA ALA A 15 -1.36 3.50 9.66
C ALA A 15 -1.46 2.66 8.40
N THR A 16 -2.68 2.46 7.92
CA THR A 16 -2.96 1.82 6.62
C THR A 16 -3.94 2.69 5.85
N ILE A 17 -3.60 3.03 4.62
CA ILE A 17 -4.51 3.63 3.65
C ILE A 17 -4.92 2.52 2.69
N LYS A 18 -6.22 2.24 2.62
CA LYS A 18 -6.79 1.26 1.69
C LYS A 18 -7.26 1.98 0.43
N GLY A 19 -6.98 1.39 -0.73
CA GLY A 19 -7.43 1.83 -2.04
C GLY A 19 -7.18 0.72 -3.06
N LEU A 20 -6.82 1.09 -4.29
CA LEU A 20 -6.34 0.13 -5.31
C LEU A 20 -5.08 -0.62 -4.86
N GLU A 21 -4.30 0.03 -3.99
CA GLU A 21 -3.18 -0.57 -3.28
C GLU A 21 -3.35 -0.30 -1.78
N ASN A 22 -2.88 -1.24 -0.96
CA ASN A 22 -2.76 -1.04 0.48
C ASN A 22 -1.41 -0.38 0.77
N ARG A 23 -1.44 0.91 1.09
CA ARG A 23 -0.25 1.65 1.54
C ARG A 23 -0.16 1.54 3.07
N ARG A 24 0.91 0.94 3.58
CA ARG A 24 1.15 0.75 5.02
C ARG A 24 2.32 1.60 5.48
N PHE A 25 2.08 2.47 6.44
CA PHE A 25 3.11 3.23 7.14
C PHE A 25 3.61 2.41 8.32
N ARG A 26 4.94 2.30 8.44
CA ARG A 26 5.61 1.47 9.45
C ARG A 26 6.61 2.29 10.25
N TYR A 27 6.81 1.88 11.50
CA TYR A 27 7.80 2.43 12.42
C TYR A 27 8.78 1.35 12.86
N CYS A 28 10.08 1.65 12.87
CA CYS A 28 11.12 0.76 13.40
C CYS A 28 11.50 1.16 14.83
N PHE A 29 11.33 0.25 15.80
CA PHE A 29 11.69 0.51 17.20
C PHE A 29 13.21 0.61 17.43
N LYS A 30 14.04 0.03 16.55
CA LYS A 30 15.51 0.05 16.67
C LYS A 30 16.08 1.40 16.23
N CYS A 31 15.80 1.83 14.99
CA CYS A 31 16.35 3.06 14.42
C CYS A 31 15.43 4.27 14.51
N LYS A 32 14.21 4.11 15.06
CA LYS A 32 13.20 5.16 15.25
C LYS A 32 12.71 5.87 13.98
N LYS A 33 13.04 5.33 12.79
CA LYS A 33 12.57 5.86 11.50
C LYS A 33 11.21 5.28 11.11
N THR A 34 10.45 6.08 10.37
CA THR A 34 9.23 5.67 9.68
C THR A 34 9.53 5.38 8.19
N PHE A 35 8.77 4.46 7.60
CA PHE A 35 8.84 4.15 6.17
C PHE A 35 7.51 3.60 5.67
N GLU A 36 7.33 3.62 4.36
CA GLU A 36 6.12 3.16 3.69
C GLU A 36 6.36 1.83 2.96
N THR A 37 5.34 0.98 2.92
CA THR A 37 5.33 -0.26 2.15
C THR A 37 3.99 -0.40 1.42
N ASN A 38 4.02 -0.73 0.14
CA ASN A 38 2.82 -0.95 -0.67
C ASN A 38 2.56 -2.44 -0.83
N GLU A 39 1.31 -2.85 -0.71
CA GLU A 39 0.83 -4.19 -0.99
C GLU A 39 -0.30 -4.07 -2.03
N THR A 40 -0.11 -4.66 -3.20
CA THR A 40 -1.14 -4.71 -4.23
C THR A 40 -2.36 -5.45 -3.68
N VAL A 41 -3.54 -4.87 -3.83
CA VAL A 41 -4.78 -5.59 -3.54
C VAL A 41 -4.99 -6.57 -4.69
N LEU A 42 -5.14 -7.86 -4.39
CA LEU A 42 -5.60 -8.83 -5.37
C LEU A 42 -7.06 -8.51 -5.69
N ILE A 43 -7.26 -7.64 -6.66
CA ILE A 43 -8.56 -7.34 -7.25
C ILE A 43 -9.01 -8.61 -7.98
N LYS A 44 -10.20 -9.15 -7.67
CA LYS A 44 -10.76 -10.27 -8.43
C LYS A 44 -10.93 -9.81 -9.88
N GLU A 45 -10.70 -10.68 -10.86
CA GLU A 45 -10.77 -10.31 -12.29
C GLU A 45 -12.05 -9.54 -12.67
N ARG A 46 -13.18 -9.87 -12.04
CA ARG A 46 -14.47 -9.19 -12.23
C ARG A 46 -14.45 -7.71 -11.82
N ASP A 47 -13.80 -7.39 -10.70
CA ASP A 47 -13.71 -6.03 -10.17
C ASP A 47 -12.70 -5.17 -10.98
N TRP A 48 -11.79 -5.83 -11.72
CA TRP A 48 -10.83 -5.18 -12.63
C TRP A 48 -11.51 -4.59 -13.87
N GLN A 49 -12.56 -5.23 -14.39
CA GLN A 49 -13.34 -4.74 -15.54
C GLN A 49 -14.11 -3.48 -15.18
N GLU A 50 -14.82 -3.50 -14.04
CA GLU A 50 -15.58 -2.34 -13.53
C GLU A 50 -14.66 -1.13 -13.28
N LEU A 51 -13.44 -1.36 -12.75
CA LEU A 51 -12.43 -0.32 -12.56
C LEU A 51 -11.86 0.25 -13.86
N LYS A 52 -11.87 -0.53 -14.95
CA LYS A 52 -11.37 -0.10 -16.25
C LYS A 52 -12.38 0.81 -16.94
N GLU A 53 -13.66 0.42 -16.91
CA GLU A 53 -14.78 1.20 -17.43
C GLU A 53 -14.88 2.57 -16.71
N TYR A 54 -14.78 2.59 -15.37
CA TYR A 54 -14.78 3.82 -14.59
C TYR A 54 -13.63 4.79 -14.94
N LYS A 55 -12.45 4.27 -15.31
CA LYS A 55 -11.30 5.11 -15.74
C LYS A 55 -11.49 5.71 -17.14
N GLU A 56 -12.25 5.06 -17.99
CA GLU A 56 -12.56 5.58 -19.33
C GLU A 56 -13.56 6.73 -19.23
N GLU A 57 -14.59 6.63 -18.38
CA GLU A 57 -15.57 7.71 -18.16
C GLU A 57 -14.95 9.02 -17.62
N ILE A 58 -13.91 8.95 -16.77
CA ILE A 58 -13.23 10.14 -16.22
C ILE A 58 -12.39 10.88 -17.28
N LYS A 59 -11.93 10.18 -18.33
CA LYS A 59 -11.09 10.80 -19.37
C LYS A 59 -11.87 11.69 -20.34
N ASP A 60 -13.18 11.51 -20.42
CA ASP A 60 -14.06 12.22 -21.36
C ASP A 60 -14.85 13.36 -20.70
N VAL A 61 -14.44 13.82 -19.50
CA VAL A 61 -14.99 15.01 -18.80
C VAL A 61 -14.00 16.18 -18.80
#